data_AF-A0A4Q3VID7-F1
#
_entry.id   AF-A0A4Q3VID7-F1
#
_cell.length_a   1.000
_cell.length_b   1.000
_cell.length_c   1.000
_cell.angle_alpha   90.00
_cell.angle_beta   90.00
_cell.angle_gamma   90.00
#
_symmetry.space_group_name_H-M   'P 1'
#
loop_
_entity.id
_entity.type
_entity.pdbx_description
1 polymer ?
#
loop_
_entity_poly.entity_id
_entity_poly.type
_entity_poly.pdbx_seq_one_letter_code
_entity_poly.pdbx_strand_id
1 'polypeptide(L)'
;MALFHGINNKAKNTDSSGFGTNPGNYGGRFINKDGSANITKRGASAISRTSWYHTMINMPRWKFLLVLIGFYTGVNFLFACIYYLIGVDSLDGIDSHGPEWIKFGKAYFFSAQTFTTVGYGHISPNGFFTSAVAATEALTGLLSFAIATGLFYGRFSRPKAYLKFSQKALIAPYK
;
A
#
# COMPACT_ATOMS: atom_id res chain seq x y z
N MET A 1 14.47 5.18 -0.23
CA MET A 1 15.54 4.16 -0.10
C MET A 1 15.17 3.12 0.95
N ALA A 2 14.98 1.86 0.56
CA ALA A 2 15.00 0.68 1.44
C ALA A 2 14.87 -0.57 0.54
N LEU A 3 15.84 -0.77 -0.36
CA LEU A 3 15.88 -1.93 -1.27
C LEU A 3 17.03 -2.89 -0.95
N PHE A 4 17.95 -2.51 -0.07
CA PHE A 4 19.10 -3.33 0.29
C PHE A 4 19.16 -3.45 1.82
N HIS A 5 18.49 -4.46 2.36
CA HIS A 5 18.82 -4.96 3.69
C HIS A 5 20.17 -5.65 3.54
N GLY A 6 21.18 -5.24 4.30
CA GLY A 6 22.50 -5.87 4.26
C GLY A 6 22.37 -7.33 4.69
N ILE A 7 22.33 -8.23 3.70
CA ILE A 7 22.37 -9.66 3.95
C ILE A 7 23.77 -9.94 4.49
N ASN A 8 23.84 -10.46 5.72
CA ASN A 8 25.12 -10.85 6.30
C ASN A 8 25.63 -12.09 5.55
N ASN A 9 26.48 -11.90 4.54
CA ASN A 9 27.07 -12.97 3.74
C ASN A 9 27.93 -13.94 4.54
N LYS A 10 28.25 -13.63 5.81
CA LYS A 10 28.96 -14.54 6.73
C LYS A 10 28.03 -15.47 7.51
N ALA A 11 26.71 -15.33 7.38
CA ALA A 11 25.75 -16.21 8.06
C ALA A 11 25.74 -17.59 7.38
N LYS A 12 26.16 -18.63 8.11
CA LYS A 12 26.02 -20.02 7.68
C LYS A 12 24.60 -20.49 7.99
N ASN A 13 23.96 -21.17 7.03
CA ASN A 13 22.68 -21.85 7.28
C ASN A 13 22.90 -22.96 8.33
N THR A 14 21.99 -23.04 9.30
CA THR A 14 21.96 -24.11 10.28
C THR A 14 20.64 -24.85 10.19
N ASP A 15 20.69 -26.17 10.07
CA ASP A 15 19.48 -27.02 10.10
C ASP A 15 19.03 -27.36 11.53
N SER A 16 19.61 -26.70 12.55
CA SER A 16 19.25 -26.88 13.95
C SER A 16 18.14 -25.91 14.37
N SER A 17 17.18 -26.42 15.16
CA SER A 17 16.05 -25.66 15.69
C SER A 17 16.42 -24.59 16.73
N GLY A 18 17.69 -24.49 17.14
CA GLY A 18 18.12 -23.54 18.18
C GLY A 18 18.10 -24.10 19.61
N PHE A 19 17.58 -25.32 19.82
CA PHE A 19 17.42 -25.98 21.13
C PHE A 19 18.41 -27.14 21.36
N GLY A 20 19.47 -27.23 20.55
CA GLY A 20 20.50 -28.25 20.70
C GLY A 20 21.45 -27.98 21.87
N THR A 21 22.14 -29.02 22.31
CA THR A 21 23.15 -28.90 23.38
C THR A 21 24.51 -28.45 22.88
N ASN A 22 24.71 -28.32 21.55
CA ASN A 22 26.01 -28.02 20.96
C ASN A 22 26.11 -26.53 20.52
N PRO A 23 26.77 -25.67 21.32
CA PRO A 23 26.90 -24.24 21.02
C PRO A 23 27.73 -23.92 19.76
N GLY A 24 28.58 -24.85 19.31
CA GLY A 24 29.44 -24.65 18.13
C GLY A 24 28.72 -24.74 16.79
N ASN A 25 27.49 -25.28 16.77
CA ASN A 25 26.69 -25.47 15.55
C ASN A 25 25.68 -24.34 15.29
N TYR A 26 25.65 -23.31 16.16
CA TYR A 26 24.82 -22.12 15.98
C TYR A 26 25.49 -21.11 15.05
N GLY A 27 25.29 -21.32 13.75
CA GLY A 27 25.55 -20.35 12.68
C GLY A 27 24.71 -19.07 12.84
N GLY A 28 25.19 -18.16 13.68
CA GLY A 28 24.71 -16.79 13.76
C GLY A 28 23.58 -16.54 14.76
N ARG A 29 23.14 -15.29 14.82
CA ARG A 29 22.09 -14.84 15.75
C ARG A 29 20.71 -15.02 15.15
N PHE A 30 19.76 -15.54 15.94
CA PHE A 30 18.34 -15.63 15.57
C PHE A 30 17.61 -14.28 15.70
N ILE A 31 18.03 -13.41 16.63
CA ILE A 31 17.45 -12.07 16.85
C ILE A 31 18.56 -11.02 16.81
N ASN A 32 18.33 -9.97 16.04
CA ASN A 32 19.23 -8.82 15.89
C ASN A 32 19.21 -7.91 17.14
N LYS A 33 20.17 -6.98 17.27
CA LYS A 33 20.22 -6.08 18.46
C LYS A 33 19.04 -5.10 18.49
N ASP A 34 18.40 -4.88 17.36
CA ASP A 34 17.20 -4.04 17.21
C ASP A 34 15.90 -4.81 17.51
N GLY A 35 15.98 -6.10 17.87
CA GLY A 35 14.82 -6.96 18.15
C GLY A 35 14.19 -7.60 16.92
N SER A 36 14.70 -7.33 15.71
CA SER A 36 14.20 -7.99 14.49
C SER A 36 14.62 -9.45 14.40
N ALA A 37 13.73 -10.31 13.92
CA ALA A 37 14.02 -11.73 13.71
C ALA A 37 14.89 -11.91 12.46
N ASN A 38 16.03 -12.59 12.61
CA ASN A 38 16.94 -12.93 11.52
C ASN A 38 16.56 -14.29 10.91
N ILE A 39 15.31 -14.40 10.46
CA ILE A 39 14.72 -15.65 9.94
C ILE A 39 14.10 -15.38 8.58
N THR A 40 14.44 -16.22 7.60
CA THR A 40 13.80 -16.20 6.28
C THR A 40 13.03 -17.48 6.04
N LYS A 41 11.70 -17.39 5.87
CA LYS A 41 10.90 -18.51 5.38
C LYS A 41 11.36 -18.90 3.95
N ARG A 42 11.44 -20.17 3.57
CA ARG A 42 11.75 -20.60 2.19
C ARG A 42 10.71 -21.65 1.76
N GLY A 43 10.43 -21.77 0.46
CA GLY A 43 9.50 -22.77 -0.09
C GLY A 43 8.03 -22.37 -0.22
N ALA A 44 7.64 -21.16 0.21
CA ALA A 44 6.27 -20.64 0.02
C ALA A 44 6.17 -19.74 -1.22
N SER A 45 5.09 -19.86 -2.00
CA SER A 45 4.81 -18.99 -3.15
C SER A 45 4.72 -17.52 -2.75
N ALA A 46 5.19 -16.61 -3.61
CA ALA A 46 5.30 -15.18 -3.32
C ALA A 46 3.97 -14.53 -2.87
N ILE A 47 2.84 -14.97 -3.45
CA ILE A 47 1.49 -14.53 -3.06
C ILE A 47 1.09 -15.07 -1.68
N SER A 48 1.29 -16.37 -1.43
CA SER A 48 0.95 -17.00 -0.14
C SER A 48 1.78 -16.47 1.04
N ARG A 49 2.96 -15.92 0.74
CA ARG A 49 3.91 -15.43 1.73
C ARG A 49 3.66 -13.97 2.13
N THR A 50 2.92 -13.22 1.33
CA THR A 50 2.78 -11.77 1.46
C THR A 50 1.36 -11.41 1.86
N SER A 51 1.16 -11.05 3.13
CA SER A 51 -0.10 -10.47 3.59
C SER A 51 -0.15 -8.99 3.17
N TRP A 52 -1.08 -8.63 2.28
CA TRP A 52 -1.27 -7.27 1.79
C TRP A 52 -1.43 -6.26 2.93
N TYR A 53 -2.28 -6.58 3.90
CA TYR A 53 -2.52 -5.74 5.09
C TYR A 53 -1.24 -5.48 5.89
N HIS A 54 -0.51 -6.54 6.27
CA HIS A 54 0.73 -6.38 7.03
C HIS A 54 1.81 -5.68 6.21
N THR A 55 1.87 -5.91 4.90
CA THR A 55 2.83 -5.22 4.03
C THR A 55 2.53 -3.72 4.00
N MET A 56 1.27 -3.34 3.78
CA MET A 56 0.85 -1.93 3.75
C MET A 56 1.07 -1.21 5.08
N ILE A 57 0.87 -1.87 6.23
CA ILE A 57 1.12 -1.25 7.55
C ILE A 57 2.62 -1.13 7.86
N ASN A 58 3.42 -2.11 7.44
CA ASN A 58 4.87 -2.11 7.70
C ASN A 58 5.66 -1.18 6.75
N MET A 59 5.08 -0.76 5.63
CA MET A 59 5.77 0.10 4.66
C MET A 59 6.19 1.46 5.27
N PRO A 60 7.28 2.08 4.80
CA PRO A 60 7.61 3.48 5.08
C PRO A 60 6.45 4.41 4.70
N ARG A 61 6.21 5.47 5.50
CA ARG A 61 5.08 6.40 5.30
C ARG A 61 5.02 6.98 3.88
N TRP A 62 6.16 7.37 3.32
CA TRP A 62 6.26 7.90 1.96
C TRP A 62 5.86 6.89 0.88
N LYS A 63 6.29 5.63 1.00
CA LYS A 63 5.90 4.57 0.05
C LYS A 63 4.40 4.30 0.14
N PHE A 64 3.86 4.26 1.36
CA PHE A 64 2.43 4.10 1.58
C PHE A 64 1.62 5.22 0.94
N LEU A 65 2.04 6.48 1.11
CA LEU A 65 1.38 7.63 0.50
C LEU A 65 1.44 7.57 -1.04
N LEU A 66 2.59 7.20 -1.61
CA LEU A 66 2.72 7.01 -3.06
C LEU A 66 1.82 5.90 -3.60
N VAL A 67 1.65 4.80 -2.86
CA VAL A 67 0.72 3.72 -3.25
C VAL A 67 -0.71 4.22 -3.25
N LEU A 68 -1.12 5.02 -2.26
CA LEU A 68 -2.45 5.63 -2.21
C LEU A 68 -2.69 6.59 -3.38
N ILE A 69 -1.75 7.49 -3.65
CA ILE A 69 -1.83 8.43 -4.77
C ILE A 69 -1.86 7.66 -6.10
N GLY A 70 -0.99 6.66 -6.27
CA GLY A 70 -0.95 5.83 -7.47
C GLY A 70 -2.24 5.04 -7.69
N PHE A 71 -2.82 4.47 -6.63
CA PHE A 71 -4.12 3.81 -6.67
C PHE A 71 -5.23 4.80 -7.06
N TYR A 72 -5.28 5.95 -6.41
CA TYR A 72 -6.24 7.01 -6.74
C TYR A 72 -6.12 7.43 -8.21
N THR A 73 -4.93 7.81 -8.67
CA THR A 73 -4.72 8.22 -10.06
C THR A 73 -5.03 7.08 -11.04
N GLY A 74 -4.66 5.84 -10.72
CA GLY A 74 -4.91 4.67 -11.57
C GLY A 74 -6.39 4.34 -11.70
N VAL A 75 -7.16 4.39 -10.62
CA VAL A 75 -8.61 4.15 -10.65
C VAL A 75 -9.33 5.26 -11.42
N ASN A 76 -9.01 6.53 -11.13
CA ASN A 76 -9.62 7.65 -11.87
C ASN A 76 -9.25 7.61 -13.36
N PHE A 77 -8.02 7.22 -13.70
CA PHE A 77 -7.61 7.04 -15.09
C PHE A 77 -8.39 5.91 -15.78
N LEU A 78 -8.63 4.79 -15.07
CA LEU A 78 -9.43 3.69 -15.60
C LEU A 78 -10.88 4.14 -15.88
N PHE A 79 -11.52 4.82 -14.95
CA PHE A 79 -12.88 5.34 -15.14
C PHE A 79 -12.93 6.43 -16.23
N ALA A 80 -11.94 7.32 -16.29
CA ALA A 80 -11.80 8.28 -17.39
C ALA A 80 -11.75 7.60 -18.77
N CYS A 81 -11.00 6.49 -18.89
CA CYS A 81 -11.00 5.68 -20.10
C CYS A 81 -12.38 5.07 -20.41
N ILE A 82 -13.10 4.57 -19.39
CA ILE A 82 -14.46 4.04 -19.56
C ILE A 82 -15.40 5.15 -20.06
N TYR A 83 -15.36 6.34 -19.47
CA TYR A 83 -16.15 7.48 -19.92
C TYR A 83 -15.81 7.90 -21.35
N TYR A 84 -14.53 7.90 -21.70
CA TYR A 84 -14.09 8.22 -23.05
C TYR A 84 -14.55 7.16 -24.07
N LEU A 85 -14.58 5.87 -23.71
CA LEU A 85 -15.09 4.79 -24.56
C LEU A 85 -16.61 4.82 -24.73
N ILE A 86 -17.36 5.21 -23.71
CA ILE A 86 -18.83 5.42 -23.79
C ILE A 86 -19.16 6.59 -24.72
N GLY A 87 -18.24 7.55 -24.83
CA GLY A 87 -18.35 8.72 -25.67
C GLY A 87 -18.45 9.98 -24.82
N VAL A 88 -17.57 10.93 -25.10
CA VAL A 88 -17.52 12.23 -24.42
C VAL A 88 -18.82 13.02 -24.62
N ASP A 89 -19.56 12.74 -25.70
CA ASP A 89 -20.87 13.35 -25.97
C ASP A 89 -21.94 12.97 -24.92
N SER A 90 -21.71 11.93 -24.12
CA SER A 90 -22.56 11.56 -22.99
C SER A 90 -22.20 12.29 -21.68
N LEU A 91 -21.25 13.23 -21.72
CA LEU A 91 -20.88 14.09 -20.60
C LEU A 91 -21.23 15.54 -20.95
N ASP A 92 -22.23 16.08 -20.26
CA ASP A 92 -22.64 17.46 -20.49
C ASP A 92 -21.61 18.43 -19.88
N GLY A 93 -21.31 19.53 -20.56
CA GLY A 93 -20.27 20.49 -20.17
C GLY A 93 -18.88 20.30 -20.81
N ILE A 94 -18.73 19.32 -21.72
CA ILE A 94 -17.50 19.16 -22.52
C ILE A 94 -17.72 19.65 -23.94
N ASP A 95 -17.01 20.72 -24.35
CA ASP A 95 -17.02 21.18 -25.74
C ASP A 95 -16.51 20.10 -26.70
N SER A 96 -17.41 19.56 -27.53
CA SER A 96 -17.08 18.53 -28.54
C SER A 96 -16.12 19.03 -29.63
N HIS A 97 -15.89 20.34 -29.75
CA HIS A 97 -14.98 20.95 -30.72
C HIS A 97 -13.54 21.19 -30.22
N GLY A 98 -13.24 20.86 -28.95
CA GLY A 98 -11.90 21.00 -28.40
C GLY A 98 -10.92 19.89 -28.85
N PRO A 99 -9.61 20.07 -28.63
CA PRO A 99 -8.63 19.02 -28.87
C PRO A 99 -8.84 17.82 -27.93
N GLU A 100 -8.60 16.60 -28.44
CA GLU A 100 -8.92 15.34 -27.76
C GLU A 100 -8.27 15.19 -26.37
N TRP A 101 -7.06 15.74 -26.18
CA TRP A 101 -6.39 15.71 -24.88
C TRP A 101 -7.15 16.50 -23.79
N ILE A 102 -7.81 17.61 -24.16
CA ILE A 102 -8.62 18.41 -23.23
C ILE A 102 -9.90 17.66 -22.88
N LYS A 103 -10.52 16.98 -23.85
CA LYS A 103 -11.71 16.16 -23.62
C LYS A 103 -11.42 15.04 -22.62
N PHE A 104 -10.32 14.30 -22.83
CA PHE A 104 -9.89 13.27 -21.89
C PHE A 104 -9.56 13.85 -20.51
N GLY A 105 -8.88 15.01 -20.45
CA GLY A 105 -8.60 15.71 -19.20
C GLY A 105 -9.88 16.07 -18.43
N LYS A 106 -10.90 16.59 -19.13
CA LYS A 106 -12.22 16.88 -18.53
C LYS A 106 -12.91 15.61 -18.01
N ALA A 107 -12.86 14.50 -18.75
CA ALA A 107 -13.38 13.20 -18.29
C ALA A 107 -12.64 12.67 -17.05
N TYR A 108 -11.32 12.84 -16.98
CA TYR A 108 -10.53 12.50 -15.79
C TYR A 108 -10.89 13.37 -14.58
N PHE A 109 -11.09 14.68 -14.77
CA PHE A 109 -11.54 15.55 -13.69
C PHE A 109 -12.95 15.24 -13.22
N PHE A 110 -13.85 14.79 -14.12
CA PHE A 110 -15.17 14.30 -13.75
C PHE A 110 -15.09 13.01 -12.91
N SER A 111 -14.27 12.04 -13.33
CA SER A 111 -13.99 10.82 -12.58
C SER A 111 -13.43 11.15 -11.18
N ALA A 112 -12.42 12.02 -11.10
CA ALA A 112 -11.88 12.50 -9.82
C ALA A 112 -12.94 13.08 -8.89
N GLN A 113 -13.81 13.96 -9.41
CA GLN A 113 -14.89 14.57 -8.64
C GLN A 113 -15.94 13.56 -8.16
N THR A 114 -16.24 12.56 -8.99
CA THR A 114 -17.21 11.50 -8.68
C THR A 114 -16.65 10.53 -7.65
N PHE A 115 -15.39 10.11 -7.82
CA PHE A 115 -14.68 9.23 -6.89
C PHE A 115 -14.51 9.85 -5.50
N THR A 116 -14.19 11.15 -5.42
CA THR A 116 -14.08 11.85 -4.13
C THR A 116 -15.39 12.41 -3.62
N THR A 117 -16.51 12.17 -4.34
CA THR A 117 -17.84 12.72 -4.04
C THR A 117 -17.86 14.24 -3.87
N VAL A 118 -16.98 14.97 -4.56
CA VAL A 118 -16.91 16.44 -4.53
C VAL A 118 -17.98 17.03 -5.42
N GLY A 119 -18.09 16.54 -6.66
CA GLY A 119 -19.17 16.87 -7.60
C GLY A 119 -19.46 18.36 -7.75
N TYR A 120 -18.57 19.15 -8.35
CA TYR A 120 -18.79 20.60 -8.53
C TYR A 120 -20.02 20.94 -9.42
N GLY A 121 -20.52 19.97 -10.17
CA GLY A 121 -21.72 20.12 -11.01
C GLY A 121 -21.47 20.77 -12.37
N HIS A 122 -20.23 21.12 -12.71
CA HIS A 122 -19.87 21.66 -14.03
C HIS A 122 -19.91 20.63 -15.15
N ILE A 123 -19.63 19.36 -14.83
CA ILE A 123 -19.69 18.23 -15.77
C ILE A 123 -20.65 17.21 -15.15
N SER A 124 -21.63 16.77 -15.92
CA SER A 124 -22.65 15.84 -15.46
C SER A 124 -22.83 14.69 -16.46
N PRO A 125 -23.12 13.47 -15.98
CA PRO A 125 -23.40 12.35 -16.85
C PRO A 125 -24.77 12.55 -17.51
N ASN A 126 -24.81 12.46 -18.83
CA ASN A 126 -26.03 12.42 -19.62
C ASN A 126 -26.24 10.99 -20.15
N GLY A 127 -27.41 10.42 -19.86
CA GLY A 127 -27.73 9.04 -20.24
C GLY A 127 -27.58 8.00 -19.12
N PHE A 128 -28.30 6.88 -19.29
CA PHE A 128 -28.42 5.83 -18.27
C PHE A 128 -27.08 5.12 -17.99
N PHE A 129 -26.34 4.75 -19.03
CA PHE A 129 -25.07 4.03 -18.87
C PHE A 129 -24.00 4.87 -18.16
N THR A 130 -23.82 6.13 -18.57
CA THR A 130 -22.87 7.06 -17.94
C THR A 130 -23.21 7.30 -16.47
N SER A 131 -24.51 7.43 -16.16
CA SER A 131 -25.00 7.61 -14.79
C SER A 131 -24.79 6.36 -13.93
N ALA A 132 -25.03 5.16 -14.48
CA ALA A 132 -24.78 3.89 -13.80
C ALA A 132 -23.28 3.69 -13.48
N VAL A 133 -22.40 4.05 -14.41
CA VAL A 133 -20.95 4.05 -14.19
C VAL A 133 -20.55 5.06 -13.12
N ALA A 134 -21.08 6.28 -13.16
CA ALA A 134 -20.84 7.31 -12.13
C ALA A 134 -21.30 6.87 -10.73
N ALA A 135 -22.46 6.23 -10.61
CA ALA A 135 -22.92 5.69 -9.34
C ALA A 135 -22.00 4.58 -8.81
N THR A 136 -21.53 3.69 -9.70
CA THR A 136 -20.60 2.61 -9.36
C THR A 136 -19.23 3.15 -8.95
N GLU A 137 -18.75 4.19 -9.64
CA GLU A 137 -17.52 4.90 -9.32
C GLU A 137 -17.61 5.57 -7.94
N ALA A 138 -18.69 6.28 -7.65
CA ALA A 138 -18.91 6.92 -6.36
C ALA A 138 -18.92 5.91 -5.19
N LEU A 139 -19.58 4.76 -5.37
CA LEU A 139 -19.57 3.67 -4.39
C LEU A 139 -18.15 3.10 -4.19
N THR A 140 -17.42 2.90 -5.28
CA THR A 140 -16.03 2.41 -5.24
C THR A 140 -15.12 3.41 -4.52
N GLY A 141 -15.31 4.71 -4.75
CA GLY A 141 -14.61 5.79 -4.06
C GLY A 141 -14.86 5.78 -2.56
N LEU A 142 -16.13 5.67 -2.15
CA LEU A 142 -16.52 5.60 -0.74
C LEU A 142 -15.89 4.38 -0.02
N LEU A 143 -15.94 3.20 -0.63
CA LEU A 143 -15.33 1.99 -0.08
C LEU A 143 -13.79 2.11 -0.01
N SER A 144 -13.17 2.68 -1.04
CA SER A 144 -11.73 2.91 -1.09
C SER A 144 -11.29 3.88 0.01
N PHE A 145 -12.06 4.93 0.26
CA PHE A 145 -11.80 5.89 1.33
C PHE A 145 -11.89 5.25 2.72
N ALA A 146 -12.89 4.37 2.93
CA ALA A 146 -13.03 3.62 4.18
C ALA A 146 -11.82 2.70 4.43
N ILE A 147 -11.35 1.97 3.40
CA ILE A 147 -10.17 1.10 3.50
C ILE A 147 -8.90 1.94 3.76
N ALA A 148 -8.72 3.03 3.02
CA ALA A 148 -7.57 3.92 3.18
C ALA A 148 -7.50 4.48 4.62
N THR A 149 -8.64 4.99 5.12
CA THR A 149 -8.75 5.51 6.49
C THR A 149 -8.49 4.42 7.53
N GLY A 150 -9.02 3.21 7.34
CA GLY A 150 -8.73 2.05 8.20
C GLY A 150 -7.24 1.68 8.23
N LEU A 151 -6.55 1.76 7.08
CA LEU A 151 -5.10 1.55 7.00
C LEU A 151 -4.31 2.67 7.69
N PHE A 152 -4.74 3.93 7.56
CA PHE A 152 -4.14 5.04 8.31
C PHE A 152 -4.28 4.82 9.81
N TYR A 153 -5.48 4.47 10.27
CA TYR A 153 -5.74 4.17 11.68
C TYR A 153 -4.87 3.01 12.16
N GLY A 154 -4.83 1.88 11.43
CA GLY A 154 -4.00 0.73 11.77
C GLY A 154 -2.50 1.03 11.82
N ARG A 155 -2.02 2.01 11.05
CA ARG A 155 -0.63 2.49 11.12
C ARG A 155 -0.36 3.37 12.34
N PHE A 156 -1.33 4.18 12.76
CA PHE A 156 -1.24 5.06 13.91
C PHE A 156 -1.41 4.29 15.24
N SER A 157 -2.38 3.38 15.31
CA SER A 157 -2.71 2.61 16.51
C SER A 157 -1.72 1.48 16.82
N ARG A 158 -0.77 1.22 15.91
CA ARG A 158 0.21 0.15 16.11
C ARG A 158 1.07 0.44 17.35
N PRO A 159 1.09 -0.47 18.35
CA PRO A 159 1.90 -0.30 19.53
C PRO A 159 3.39 -0.30 19.15
N LYS A 160 4.11 0.73 19.59
CA LYS A 160 5.57 0.82 19.48
C LYS A 160 6.17 0.84 20.87
N ALA A 161 6.87 -0.22 21.23
CA ALA A 161 7.62 -0.29 22.46
C ALA A 161 8.91 0.53 22.32
N TYR A 162 9.07 1.59 23.11
CA TYR A 162 10.30 2.40 23.19
C TYR A 162 11.22 1.83 24.27
N LEU A 163 11.75 0.63 24.05
CA LEU A 163 12.65 -0.05 24.97
C LEU A 163 14.10 0.14 24.52
N LYS A 164 15.01 0.39 25.48
CA LYS A 164 16.45 0.50 25.25
C LYS A 164 17.16 -0.60 26.03
N PHE A 165 17.99 -1.38 25.34
CA PHE A 165 18.77 -2.46 25.94
C PHE A 165 20.24 -2.07 26.10
N SER A 166 20.91 -2.60 27.12
CA SER A 166 22.37 -2.51 27.24
C SER A 166 23.04 -3.21 26.05
N GLN A 167 24.16 -2.66 25.56
CA GLN A 167 24.92 -3.28 24.47
C GLN A 167 25.63 -4.58 24.87
N LYS A 168 25.91 -4.75 26.17
CA LYS A 168 26.65 -5.87 26.75
C LYS A 168 25.90 -6.41 27.97
N ALA A 169 25.86 -7.73 28.08
CA ALA A 169 25.49 -8.40 29.31
C ALA A 169 26.71 -8.45 30.23
N LEU A 170 26.51 -8.21 31.53
CA LEU A 170 27.53 -8.37 32.56
C LEU A 170 27.16 -9.60 33.40
N ILE A 171 28.13 -10.46 33.66
CA ILE A 171 28.01 -11.57 34.60
C ILE A 171 28.99 -11.26 35.73
N ALA A 172 28.47 -10.98 36.91
CA ALA A 172 29.25 -10.67 38.09
C ALA A 172 28.50 -11.16 39.34
N PRO A 173 29.20 -11.50 40.44
CA PRO A 173 28.55 -11.82 41.70
C PRO A 173 27.72 -10.62 42.19
N TYR A 174 26.49 -10.89 42.60
CA TYR A 174 25.59 -9.90 43.19
C TYR A 174 25.94 -9.70 44.67
N LYS A 175 25.85 -8.47 45.18
CA LYS A 175 25.97 -8.14 46.59
C LYS A 175 24.60 -7.87 47.18
#